data_AF-A8UUG7-F1
#
_entry.id   AF-A8UUG7-F1
#
_cell.length_a   1.000
_cell.length_b   1.000
_cell.length_c   1.000
_cell.angle_alpha   90.00
_cell.angle_beta   90.00
_cell.angle_gamma   90.00
#
_symmetry.space_group_name_H-M   'P 1'
#
loop_
_entity.id
_entity.type
_entity.pdbx_description
1 polymer ?
#
loop_
_entity_poly.entity_id
_entity_poly.type
_entity_poly.pdbx_seq_one_letter_code
_entity_poly.pdbx_strand_id
1 'polypeptide(L)' 'MEVLLKINLEYYEIREYPDAGTILMFKRGMDGEPDYAVEGEGFVMEFKDGMVYTIDIYMNLILPRSLKIDTSFQ' A
#
# COMPACT_ATOMS: atom_id res chain seq x y z
N MET A 1 -16.09 -13.57 6.23
CA MET A 1 -16.15 -13.18 4.81
C MET A 1 -14.85 -12.45 4.54
N GLU A 2 -14.01 -12.98 3.67
CA GLU A 2 -12.71 -12.36 3.33
C GLU A 2 -12.87 -11.54 2.06
N VAL A 3 -12.33 -10.32 2.07
CA VAL A 3 -12.32 -9.44 0.90
C VAL A 3 -10.89 -9.36 0.39
N LEU A 4 -10.68 -9.73 -0.87
CA LEU A 4 -9.39 -9.66 -1.53
C LEU A 4 -9.33 -8.36 -2.35
N LEU A 5 -8.41 -7.47 -2.00
CA LEU A 5 -8.16 -6.25 -2.77
C LEU A 5 -7.00 -6.48 -3.74
N LYS A 6 -7.23 -6.27 -5.04
CA LYS A 6 -6.20 -6.30 -6.07
C LYS A 6 -5.94 -4.88 -6.57
N ILE A 7 -4.69 -4.42 -6.44
CA ILE A 7 -4.28 -3.07 -6.81
C ILE A 7 -3.32 -3.16 -8.00
N ASN A 8 -3.55 -2.35 -9.04
CA ASN A 8 -2.59 -2.17 -10.13
C ASN A 8 -1.53 -1.15 -9.71
N LEU A 9 -0.28 -1.59 -9.63
CA LEU A 9 0.86 -0.79 -9.17
C LEU A 9 1.51 0.08 -10.26
N GLU A 10 1.10 -0.03 -11.54
CA GLU A 10 1.70 0.75 -12.64
C GLU A 10 1.63 2.27 -12.42
N TYR A 11 0.61 2.74 -11.69
CA TYR A 11 0.42 4.15 -11.37
C TYR A 11 1.04 4.57 -10.04
N TYR A 12 1.79 3.70 -9.39
CA TYR A 12 2.41 3.96 -8.10
C TYR A 12 3.92 4.13 -8.26
N GLU A 13 4.47 5.04 -7.48
CA GLU A 13 5.89 5.05 -7.16
C GLU A 13 6.09 4.26 -5.86
N ILE A 14 7.13 3.43 -5.84
CA ILE A 14 7.48 2.57 -4.71
C ILE A 14 8.78 3.08 -4.12
N ARG A 15 8.79 3.31 -2.81
CA ARG A 15 9.97 3.70 -2.04
C ARG A 15 10.16 2.75 -0.88
N GLU A 16 11.33 2.15 -0.82
CA GLU A 16 11.73 1.28 0.27
C GLU A 16 12.59 2.06 1.25
N TYR A 17 12.29 1.93 2.54
CA TYR A 17 13.05 2.50 3.65
C TYR A 17 13.51 1.37 4.57
N PRO A 18 14.61 0.68 4.22
CA PRO A 18 15.07 -0.50 4.96
C PRO A 18 15.33 -0.21 6.45
N ASP A 19 15.88 0.96 6.75
CA ASP A 19 16.21 1.37 8.13
C ASP A 19 14.96 1.56 9.01
N ALA A 20 13.84 1.95 8.40
CA ALA A 20 12.54 2.08 9.07
C ALA A 20 11.70 0.79 8.96
N GLY A 21 12.17 -0.20 8.19
CA GLY A 21 11.42 -1.44 7.92
C GLY A 21 10.08 -1.17 7.26
N THR A 22 10.01 -0.24 6.31
CA THR A 22 8.76 0.12 5.60
C THR A 22 8.95 0.16 4.08
N ILE A 23 7.90 -0.22 3.37
CA ILE A 23 7.71 0.05 1.95
C ILE A 23 6.54 1.02 1.81
N LEU A 24 6.79 2.16 1.20
CA LEU A 24 5.77 3.15 0.88
C LEU A 24 5.46 3.11 -0.62
N MET A 25 4.20 2.89 -0.96
CA MET A 25 3.68 3.04 -2.32
C MET A 25 2.78 4.27 -2.36
N PHE A 26 2.97 5.15 -3.33
CA PHE A 26 2.11 6.32 -3.50
C PHE A 26 1.70 6.53 -4.95
N LYS A 27 0.44 6.91 -5.15
CA LYS A 27 -0.14 7.07 -6.47
C LYS A 27 0.37 8.35 -7.13
N ARG A 28 0.91 8.23 -8.34
CA ARG A 28 1.42 9.35 -9.14
C ARG A 28 0.30 10.28 -9.57
N GLY A 29 0.59 11.58 -9.58
CA GLY A 29 -0.35 12.62 -10.05
C GLY A 29 -1.49 12.91 -9.09
N MET A 30 -1.34 12.56 -7.81
CA MET A 30 -2.26 12.94 -6.74
C MET A 30 -1.51 13.78 -5.70
N ASP A 31 -2.05 14.97 -5.44
CA ASP A 31 -1.50 15.94 -4.50
C ASP A 31 -2.51 16.25 -3.39
N GLY A 32 -2.00 16.74 -2.26
CA GLY A 32 -2.81 17.13 -1.10
C GLY A 32 -2.97 16.01 -0.07
N GLU A 33 -3.80 16.26 0.94
CA GLU A 33 -3.95 15.34 2.07
C GLU A 33 -4.96 14.23 1.76
N PRO A 34 -4.81 13.03 2.36
CA PRO A 34 -5.82 11.97 2.30
C PRO A 34 -7.13 12.38 2.98
N ASP A 35 -8.25 11.81 2.52
CA ASP A 35 -9.57 12.01 3.11
C ASP A 35 -9.78 11.11 4.34
N TYR A 36 -9.27 9.86 4.27
CA TYR A 36 -9.34 8.89 5.36
C TYR A 36 -8.27 7.81 5.18
N ALA A 37 -8.02 7.07 6.26
CA ALA A 37 -7.09 5.94 6.28
C ALA A 37 -7.76 4.67 6.83
N VAL A 38 -7.28 3.53 6.37
CA VAL A 38 -7.61 2.20 6.88
C VAL A 38 -6.34 1.55 7.38
N GLU A 39 -6.31 1.23 8.67
CA GLU A 39 -5.19 0.53 9.29
C GLU A 39 -5.47 -0.97 9.33
N GLY A 40 -4.46 -1.75 8.97
CA GLY A 40 -4.46 -3.20 9.08
C GLY A 40 -3.22 -3.70 9.82
N GLU A 41 -3.21 -4.98 10.16
CA GLU A 41 -2.02 -5.62 10.73
C GLU A 41 -0.87 -5.61 9.72
N GLY A 42 0.09 -4.72 9.92
CA GLY A 42 1.28 -4.60 9.08
C GLY A 42 1.16 -3.65 7.89
N PHE A 43 0.07 -2.88 7.78
CA PHE A 43 -0.04 -1.85 6.75
C PHE A 43 -1.00 -0.71 7.12
N VAL A 44 -0.86 0.44 6.45
CA VAL A 44 -1.83 1.52 6.41
C VAL A 44 -2.14 1.85 4.95
N MET A 45 -3.42 1.95 4.61
CA MET A 45 -3.87 2.43 3.30
C MET A 45 -4.59 3.75 3.47
N GLU A 46 -4.13 4.78 2.75
CA GLU A 46 -4.79 6.08 2.74
C GLU A 46 -5.58 6.26 1.45
N PHE A 47 -6.72 6.93 1.54
CA PHE A 47 -7.64 7.13 0.43
C PHE A 47 -7.85 8.61 0.18
N LYS A 48 -7.95 8.97 -1.10
CA LYS A 48 -8.29 10.32 -1.55
C LYS A 48 -9.20 10.23 -2.78
N ASP A 49 -10.29 10.99 -2.80
CA ASP A 49 -11.29 11.00 -3.87
C ASP A 49 -11.83 9.59 -4.19
N GLY A 50 -11.96 8.74 -3.17
CA GLY A 50 -12.40 7.35 -3.30
C GLY A 50 -11.36 6.39 -3.90
N MET A 51 -10.13 6.85 -4.15
CA MET A 51 -9.02 6.07 -4.69
C MET A 51 -7.98 5.79 -3.61
N VAL A 52 -7.30 4.65 -3.69
CA VAL A 52 -6.10 4.40 -2.86
C VAL A 52 -5.03 5.42 -3.27
N TYR A 53 -4.58 6.20 -2.30
CA TYR A 53 -3.60 7.26 -2.47
C TYR A 53 -2.20 6.78 -2.06
N THR A 54 -2.08 6.21 -0.86
CA THR A 54 -0.84 5.62 -0.36
C THR A 54 -1.09 4.24 0.25
N ILE A 55 -0.04 3.43 0.28
CA ILE A 55 0.01 2.15 0.97
C ILE A 55 1.37 2.08 1.67
N ASP A 56 1.37 2.13 3.00
CA ASP A 56 2.53 1.92 3.85
C ASP A 56 2.51 0.48 4.36
N ILE A 57 3.55 -0.31 4.09
CA ILE A 57 3.69 -1.69 4.55
C ILE A 57 4.85 -1.80 5.53
N TYR A 58 4.55 -2.22 6.76
CA TYR A 58 5.54 -2.45 7.81
C TYR A 58 6.16 -3.84 7.68
N MET A 59 7.40 -3.91 7.20
CA MET A 59 8.18 -5.14 7.02
C MET A 59 8.57 -5.82 8.35
N ASN A 60 8.48 -5.09 9.47
CA ASN A 60 8.81 -5.61 10.81
C ASN A 60 7.74 -6.55 11.41
N LEU A 61 6.59 -6.68 10.77
CA LEU A 61 5.57 -7.65 11.14
C LEU A 61 5.62 -8.81 10.15
N ILE A 62 5.69 -10.03 10.68
CA ILE A 62 5.50 -11.27 9.93
C ILE A 62 4.31 -11.06 9.00
N LEU A 63 4.56 -10.97 7.69
CA LEU A 63 3.51 -10.81 6.70
C LEU A 63 2.47 -11.90 6.97
N PRO A 64 1.19 -11.56 7.27
CA PRO A 64 0.16 -12.57 7.39
C PRO A 64 0.16 -13.39 6.09
N ARG A 65 0.06 -14.71 6.23
CA ARG A 65 0.30 -15.75 5.20
C ARG A 65 -0.48 -15.59 3.88
N SER A 66 -1.26 -14.52 3.70
CA SER A 66 -2.11 -14.27 2.55
C SER A 66 -1.99 -12.88 1.91
N LEU A 67 -0.96 -12.07 2.19
CA LEU A 67 -0.63 -10.95 1.30
C LEU A 67 0.23 -11.46 0.13
N LYS A 68 -0.42 -11.88 -0.96
CA LYS A 68 0.26 -12.19 -2.22
C LYS A 68 0.29 -10.94 -3.10
N ILE A 69 1.39 -10.20 -3.05
CA ILE A 69 1.67 -9.15 -4.04
C ILE A 69 2.36 -9.86 -5.22
N ASP A 70 1.62 -10.07 -6.30
CA ASP A 70 2.18 -10.56 -7.56
C ASP A 70 2.81 -9.38 -8.31
N THR A 71 4.13 -9.38 -8.39
CA THR A 71 4.94 -8.35 -9.07
C THR A 71 5.35 -8.73 -10.49
N SER A 72 4.85 -9.86 -11.01
CA SER A 72 5.16 -10.31 -12.38
C SER A 72 4.11 -9.81 -13.37
N PHE A 73 4.34 -8.64 -13.97
CA PHE A 73 3.63 -8.23 -15.19
C PHE A 73 4.61 -7.62 -16.20
N GLN A 74 4.84 -8.37 -17.29
CA GLN A 74 5.25 -7.88 -18.61
C GLN A 74 4.01 -7.47 -19.41
#